data_AF-A0A0A2T6R6-F1
#
_entry.id   AF-A0A0A2T6R6-F1
#
_cell.length_a   1.000
_cell.length_b   1.000
_cell.length_c   1.000
_cell.angle_alpha   90.00
_cell.angle_beta   90.00
_cell.angle_gamma   90.00
#
_symmetry.space_group_name_H-M   'P 1'
#
loop_
_entity.id
_entity.type
_entity.pdbx_description
1 polymer ?
#
loop_
_entity_poly.entity_id
_entity_poly.type
_entity_poly.pdbx_seq_one_letter_code
_entity_poly.pdbx_strand_id
1 'polypeptide(L)'
;MDDPFAVLLKSLQSVFHLETMRSGKYTFPAVQHLKEATENYDPRAKNTFIELLRAIREALPNIEKWRINFDIIRKSMDALAKQHHMPTIDWNQVLSHPRVSPRFQFSALNHSQQEDLIPWLSSKTGKSLGQMDQTELTQVLVDNRDRYGFSQKLSHHLKKDPEFLFNLIIRSERNFIKICRTRLILYLTDSQIAKAIIKHTPTLIHRRKESLEQVEQLIHTLNDILSNGRSISTLLRNAEAKPILERSPIFHAYLSEEYKNRHQYSVNSKTIPEQENESLKPGL
;
A
#
# COMPACT_ATOMS: atom_id res chain seq x y z
N MET A 1 33.14 9.08 -47.00
CA MET A 1 32.17 8.41 -46.10
C MET A 1 32.63 8.74 -44.69
N ASP A 2 31.74 9.31 -43.88
CA ASP A 2 32.08 9.64 -42.49
C ASP A 2 32.39 8.35 -41.72
N ASP A 3 33.40 8.40 -40.85
CA ASP A 3 33.74 7.30 -39.96
C ASP A 3 32.50 6.91 -39.12
N PRO A 4 31.98 5.67 -39.23
CA PRO A 4 30.78 5.25 -38.50
C PRO A 4 30.89 5.46 -36.99
N PHE A 5 32.10 5.37 -36.44
CA PHE A 5 32.38 5.63 -35.03
C PHE A 5 32.26 7.12 -34.67
N ALA A 6 32.77 8.02 -35.52
CA ALA A 6 32.64 9.46 -35.32
C ALA A 6 31.16 9.92 -35.33
N VAL A 7 30.34 9.32 -36.21
CA VAL A 7 28.89 9.59 -36.27
C VAL A 7 28.17 9.09 -35.01
N LEU A 8 28.57 7.92 -34.50
CA LEU A 8 28.07 7.39 -33.24
C LEU A 8 28.43 8.29 -32.06
N LEU A 9 29.70 8.71 -31.96
CA LEU A 9 30.19 9.58 -30.89
C LEU A 9 29.41 10.89 -30.86
N LYS A 10 29.19 11.53 -32.02
CA LYS A 10 28.41 12.77 -32.14
C LYS A 10 26.97 12.61 -31.65
N SER A 11 26.36 11.45 -31.91
CA SER A 11 25.00 11.14 -31.45
C SER A 11 24.94 10.88 -29.94
N LEU A 12 25.98 10.27 -29.37
CA LEU A 12 26.08 9.97 -27.94
C LEU A 12 26.54 11.17 -27.09
N GLN A 13 27.24 12.14 -27.68
CA GLN A 13 27.65 13.39 -27.01
C GLN A 13 26.46 14.16 -26.40
N SER A 14 25.28 14.07 -27.02
CA SER A 14 24.05 14.65 -26.47
C SER A 14 23.61 13.95 -25.17
N VAL A 15 23.81 12.63 -25.03
CA VAL A 15 23.55 11.90 -23.77
C VAL A 15 24.47 12.45 -22.67
N PHE A 16 25.75 12.61 -23.00
CA PHE A 16 26.80 13.02 -22.07
C PHE A 16 26.66 14.48 -21.61
N HIS A 17 26.17 15.39 -22.47
CA HIS A 17 25.93 16.79 -22.10
C HIS A 17 24.67 16.98 -21.26
N LEU A 18 23.65 16.14 -21.45
CA LEU A 18 22.37 16.29 -20.74
C LEU A 18 22.40 15.69 -19.33
N GLU A 19 23.39 14.84 -19.01
CA GLU A 19 23.52 14.23 -17.70
C GLU A 19 24.36 15.05 -16.73
N THR A 20 23.82 15.26 -15.52
CA THR A 20 24.54 15.93 -14.43
C THR A 20 25.65 15.03 -13.88
N MET A 21 26.87 15.53 -13.90
CA MET A 21 28.02 14.90 -13.24
C MET A 21 28.07 15.27 -11.75
N ARG A 22 28.44 14.32 -10.90
CA ARG A 22 28.84 14.56 -9.52
C ARG A 22 30.25 13.99 -9.33
N SER A 23 31.16 14.79 -8.80
CA SER A 23 32.57 14.37 -8.56
C SER A 23 33.27 13.78 -9.78
N GLY A 24 33.05 14.33 -10.98
CA GLY A 24 33.69 13.86 -12.22
C GLY A 24 33.15 12.54 -12.79
N LYS A 25 32.10 11.95 -12.20
CA LYS A 25 31.41 10.75 -12.68
C LYS A 25 29.95 11.06 -13.00
N TYR A 26 29.36 10.37 -13.98
CA TYR A 26 27.92 10.47 -14.23
C TYR A 26 27.11 9.85 -13.09
N THR A 27 25.95 10.44 -12.84
CA THR A 27 25.03 9.96 -11.78
C THR A 27 24.49 8.56 -12.11
N PHE A 28 24.33 8.23 -13.40
CA PHE A 28 23.87 6.93 -13.85
C PHE A 28 25.05 6.02 -14.24
N PRO A 29 25.22 4.85 -13.60
CA PRO A 29 26.30 3.92 -13.93
C PRO A 29 26.31 3.47 -15.39
N ALA A 30 25.13 3.34 -16.01
CA ALA A 30 25.01 2.96 -17.42
C ALA A 30 25.59 4.02 -18.37
N VAL A 31 25.45 5.32 -18.05
CA VAL A 31 26.02 6.41 -18.86
C VAL A 31 27.51 6.57 -18.63
N GLN A 32 27.99 6.29 -17.41
CA GLN A 32 29.41 6.17 -17.11
C GLN A 32 30.06 5.03 -17.90
N HIS A 33 29.45 3.84 -17.89
CA HIS A 33 29.92 2.69 -18.65
C HIS A 33 29.90 2.95 -20.16
N LEU A 34 28.90 3.66 -20.66
CA LEU A 34 28.85 4.10 -22.06
C LEU A 34 30.02 5.03 -22.41
N LYS A 35 30.34 6.01 -21.55
CA LYS A 35 31.48 6.91 -21.79
C LYS A 35 32.81 6.14 -21.81
N GLU A 36 33.03 5.26 -20.84
CA GLU A 36 34.24 4.45 -20.76
C GLU A 36 34.36 3.49 -21.96
N ALA A 37 33.24 2.89 -22.41
CA ALA A 37 33.23 2.04 -23.60
C ALA A 37 33.49 2.82 -24.90
N THR A 38 33.04 4.09 -24.98
CA THR A 38 33.37 4.96 -26.12
C THR A 38 34.83 5.42 -26.10
N GLU A 39 35.41 5.71 -24.93
CA GLU A 39 36.81 6.17 -24.82
C GLU A 39 37.80 5.02 -25.06
N ASN A 40 37.45 3.79 -24.67
CA ASN A 40 38.29 2.60 -24.85
C ASN A 40 38.02 1.84 -26.16
N TYR A 41 37.27 2.42 -27.10
CA TYR A 41 36.95 1.76 -28.35
C TYR A 41 38.16 1.66 -29.28
N ASP A 42 38.66 0.44 -29.48
CA ASP A 42 39.65 0.14 -30.52
C ASP A 42 38.97 -0.49 -31.77
N PRO A 43 39.09 0.12 -32.96
CA PRO A 43 38.57 -0.42 -34.23
C PRO A 43 39.13 -1.78 -34.63
N ARG A 44 40.23 -2.25 -34.03
CA ARG A 44 40.89 -3.53 -34.37
C ARG A 44 40.49 -4.68 -33.45
N ALA A 45 39.92 -4.38 -32.29
CA ALA A 45 39.54 -5.38 -31.30
C ALA A 45 38.03 -5.64 -31.36
N LYS A 46 37.63 -6.91 -31.55
CA LYS A 46 36.20 -7.27 -31.53
C LYS A 46 35.57 -7.12 -30.14
N ASN A 47 36.38 -7.29 -29.09
CA ASN A 47 35.93 -7.23 -27.70
C ASN A 47 35.48 -5.82 -27.30
N THR A 48 36.17 -4.77 -27.76
CA THR A 48 35.81 -3.37 -27.51
C THR A 48 34.49 -3.01 -28.19
N PHE A 49 34.20 -3.59 -29.37
CA PHE A 49 32.91 -3.44 -30.03
C PHE A 49 31.76 -4.13 -29.28
N ILE A 50 31.98 -5.34 -28.74
CA ILE A 50 31.00 -6.05 -27.92
C ILE A 50 30.71 -5.26 -26.63
N GLU A 51 31.75 -4.72 -26.00
CA GLU A 51 31.64 -3.85 -24.83
C GLU A 51 30.83 -2.58 -25.12
N LEU A 52 31.10 -1.93 -26.25
CA LEU A 52 30.34 -0.77 -26.71
C LEU A 52 28.85 -1.10 -26.95
N LEU A 53 28.57 -2.25 -27.58
CA LEU A 53 27.19 -2.72 -27.79
C LEU A 53 26.47 -2.98 -26.47
N ARG A 54 27.16 -3.58 -25.48
CA ARG A 54 26.64 -3.81 -24.13
C ARG A 54 26.34 -2.48 -23.43
N ALA A 55 27.25 -1.52 -23.51
CA ALA A 55 27.08 -0.23 -22.86
C ALA A 55 25.93 0.59 -23.48
N ILE A 56 25.76 0.56 -24.81
CA ILE A 56 24.60 1.17 -25.49
C ILE A 56 23.31 0.50 -25.04
N ARG A 57 23.31 -0.84 -24.93
CA ARG A 57 22.15 -1.61 -24.47
C ARG A 57 21.76 -1.25 -23.04
N GLU A 58 22.73 -1.06 -22.14
CA GLU A 58 22.46 -0.64 -20.75
C GLU A 58 22.03 0.83 -20.64
N ALA A 59 22.53 1.70 -21.50
CA ALA A 59 22.19 3.13 -21.53
C ALA A 59 20.88 3.43 -22.28
N LEU A 60 20.26 2.43 -22.91
CA LEU A 60 19.05 2.56 -23.73
C LEU A 60 17.88 3.29 -23.03
N PRO A 61 17.55 3.02 -21.75
CA PRO A 61 16.51 3.76 -21.04
C PRO A 61 16.80 5.27 -20.92
N ASN A 62 18.08 5.65 -20.83
CA ASN A 62 18.49 7.05 -20.78
C ASN A 62 18.46 7.68 -22.17
N ILE A 63 18.88 6.95 -23.21
CA ILE A 63 18.79 7.40 -24.61
C ILE A 63 17.33 7.69 -24.99
N GLU A 64 16.38 6.84 -24.57
CA GLU A 64 14.94 7.05 -24.74
C GLU A 64 14.44 8.26 -23.95
N LYS A 65 14.83 8.38 -22.67
CA LYS A 65 14.47 9.52 -21.80
C LYS A 65 14.87 10.86 -22.42
N TRP A 66 16.03 10.92 -23.05
CA TRP A 66 16.56 12.14 -23.66
C TRP A 66 16.12 12.35 -25.12
N ARG A 67 15.24 11.49 -25.66
CA ARG A 67 14.69 11.56 -27.03
C ARG A 67 15.77 11.66 -28.12
N ILE A 68 16.90 10.98 -27.91
CA ILE A 68 17.99 10.98 -28.88
C ILE A 68 17.60 10.09 -30.06
N ASN A 69 18.00 10.48 -31.26
CA ASN A 69 17.65 9.76 -32.48
C ASN A 69 18.34 8.40 -32.54
N PHE A 70 17.63 7.37 -32.08
CA PHE A 70 18.12 5.99 -32.02
C PHE A 70 18.36 5.38 -33.41
N ASP A 71 17.75 5.90 -34.47
CA ASP A 71 17.97 5.40 -35.83
C ASP A 71 19.39 5.69 -36.33
N ILE A 72 20.00 6.79 -35.88
CA ILE A 72 21.40 7.13 -36.20
C ILE A 72 22.34 6.16 -35.48
N ILE A 73 22.08 5.90 -34.19
CA ILE A 73 22.83 4.94 -33.38
C ILE A 73 22.75 3.54 -33.98
N ARG A 74 21.55 3.11 -34.41
CA ARG A 74 21.31 1.82 -35.07
C ARG A 74 22.15 1.68 -36.34
N LYS A 75 22.05 2.65 -37.26
CA LYS A 75 22.77 2.64 -38.54
C LYS A 75 24.28 2.63 -38.35
N SER A 76 24.80 3.42 -37.40
CA SER A 76 26.24 3.45 -37.08
C SER A 76 26.71 2.12 -36.49
N MET A 77 25.95 1.53 -35.56
CA MET A 77 26.30 0.25 -34.96
C MET A 77 26.22 -0.91 -35.95
N ASP A 78 25.27 -0.91 -36.88
CA ASP A 78 25.19 -1.90 -37.96
C ASP A 78 26.36 -1.77 -38.94
N ALA A 79 26.82 -0.55 -39.23
CA ALA A 79 27.99 -0.30 -40.05
C ALA A 79 29.28 -0.78 -39.35
N LEU A 80 29.41 -0.54 -38.04
CA LEU A 80 30.53 -1.05 -37.23
C LEU A 80 30.49 -2.58 -37.11
N ALA A 81 29.31 -3.20 -36.96
CA ALA A 81 29.18 -4.65 -36.94
C ALA A 81 29.68 -5.29 -38.24
N LYS A 82 29.38 -4.68 -39.39
CA LYS A 82 29.88 -5.11 -40.70
C LYS A 82 31.41 -4.99 -40.79
N GLN A 83 31.97 -3.89 -40.29
CA GLN A 83 33.42 -3.68 -40.26
C GLN A 83 34.15 -4.74 -39.41
N HIS A 84 33.53 -5.17 -38.31
CA HIS A 84 34.07 -6.21 -37.41
C HIS A 84 33.75 -7.65 -37.82
N HIS A 85 33.06 -7.87 -38.96
CA HIS A 85 32.58 -9.18 -39.42
C HIS A 85 31.72 -9.90 -38.37
N MET A 86 30.84 -9.16 -37.70
CA MET A 86 29.90 -9.68 -36.70
C MET A 86 28.54 -10.03 -37.34
N PRO A 87 27.76 -10.95 -36.74
CA PRO A 87 26.38 -11.19 -37.16
C PRO A 87 25.53 -9.92 -37.02
N THR A 88 24.48 -9.82 -37.84
CA THR A 88 23.54 -8.70 -37.78
C THR A 88 22.95 -8.55 -36.38
N ILE A 89 22.98 -7.33 -35.83
CA ILE A 89 22.47 -7.05 -34.49
C ILE A 89 20.95 -7.19 -34.51
N ASP A 90 20.41 -8.08 -33.68
CA ASP A 90 18.96 -8.21 -33.50
C ASP A 90 18.45 -7.09 -32.57
N TRP A 91 18.12 -5.97 -33.18
CA TRP A 91 17.61 -4.79 -32.47
C TRP A 91 16.29 -5.03 -31.75
N ASN A 92 15.49 -6.03 -32.15
CA ASN A 92 14.24 -6.36 -31.46
C ASN A 92 14.53 -6.95 -30.07
N GLN A 93 15.58 -7.75 -29.92
CA GLN A 93 16.04 -8.25 -28.62
C GLN A 93 16.71 -7.17 -27.76
N VAL A 94 17.38 -6.21 -28.40
CA VAL A 94 18.01 -5.09 -27.69
C VAL A 94 16.93 -4.16 -27.10
N LEU A 95 15.88 -3.89 -27.89
CA LEU A 95 14.74 -3.06 -27.51
C LEU A 95 13.73 -3.77 -26.59
N SER A 96 13.68 -5.11 -26.58
CA SER A 96 12.80 -5.88 -25.69
C SER A 96 13.25 -5.86 -24.22
N HIS A 97 13.89 -4.79 -23.78
CA HIS A 97 14.38 -4.63 -22.42
C HIS A 97 13.23 -4.87 -21.43
N PRO A 98 13.36 -5.82 -20.49
CA PRO A 98 12.45 -5.87 -19.37
C PRO A 98 12.58 -4.53 -18.64
N ARG A 99 11.47 -3.77 -18.55
CA ARG A 99 11.39 -2.46 -17.85
C ARG A 99 11.71 -2.53 -16.35
N VAL A 100 12.12 -3.71 -15.87
CA VAL A 100 12.39 -4.01 -14.48
C VAL A 100 13.86 -4.39 -14.38
N SER A 101 14.62 -3.56 -13.66
CA SER A 101 16.03 -3.85 -13.35
C SER A 101 16.16 -5.25 -12.73
N PRO A 102 17.12 -6.08 -13.17
CA PRO A 102 17.40 -7.37 -12.53
C PRO A 102 17.76 -7.26 -11.05
N ARG A 103 18.18 -6.06 -10.58
CA ARG A 103 18.45 -5.76 -9.17
C ARG A 103 17.20 -5.39 -8.36
N PHE A 104 16.06 -5.18 -9.02
CA PHE A 104 14.76 -4.87 -8.40
C PHE A 104 13.79 -6.02 -8.65
N GLN A 105 14.01 -7.16 -7.98
CA GLN A 105 13.21 -8.38 -8.15
C GLN A 105 11.96 -8.43 -7.25
N PHE A 106 11.34 -7.30 -6.91
CA PHE A 106 10.06 -7.35 -6.17
C PHE A 106 8.93 -7.97 -7.02
N SER A 107 8.99 -7.83 -8.34
CA SER A 107 7.96 -8.32 -9.25
C SER A 107 7.98 -9.85 -9.44
N ALA A 108 9.16 -10.49 -9.36
CA ALA A 108 9.27 -11.95 -9.54
C ALA A 108 8.62 -12.72 -8.38
N LEU A 109 8.70 -12.19 -7.15
CA LEU A 109 7.99 -12.77 -6.00
C LEU A 109 6.47 -12.57 -6.08
N ASN A 110 6.02 -11.47 -6.70
CA ASN A 110 4.60 -11.18 -6.91
C ASN A 110 3.94 -12.03 -8.02
N HIS A 111 4.73 -12.72 -8.84
CA HIS A 111 4.25 -13.63 -9.89
C HIS A 111 4.38 -15.11 -9.53
N SER A 112 4.89 -15.45 -8.34
CA SER A 112 4.69 -16.80 -7.81
C SER A 112 3.19 -17.04 -7.68
N GLN A 113 2.72 -18.17 -8.20
CA GLN A 113 1.31 -18.57 -8.26
C GLN A 113 0.56 -18.07 -7.01
N GLN A 114 -0.35 -17.11 -7.17
CA GLN A 114 -1.14 -16.57 -6.07
C GLN A 114 -2.02 -17.69 -5.51
N GLU A 115 -1.48 -18.41 -4.54
CA GLU A 115 -2.21 -19.43 -3.81
C GLU A 115 -3.42 -18.76 -3.14
N ASP A 116 -4.63 -19.21 -3.50
CA ASP A 116 -5.88 -18.67 -2.96
C ASP A 116 -5.93 -18.85 -1.42
N LEU A 117 -6.65 -17.97 -0.73
CA LEU A 117 -6.75 -17.99 0.73
C LEU A 117 -7.24 -19.34 1.27
N ILE A 118 -8.26 -19.93 0.66
CA ILE A 118 -8.92 -21.14 1.18
C ILE A 118 -8.01 -22.39 1.13
N PRO A 119 -7.36 -22.72 0.00
CA PRO A 119 -6.34 -23.77 -0.02
C PRO A 119 -5.22 -23.54 0.99
N TRP A 120 -4.76 -22.29 1.11
CA TRP A 120 -3.68 -21.94 2.03
C TRP A 120 -4.08 -22.12 3.50
N LEU A 121 -5.29 -21.71 3.90
CA LEU A 121 -5.81 -21.95 5.25
C LEU A 121 -6.00 -23.45 5.52
N SER A 122 -6.45 -24.19 4.51
CA SER A 122 -6.64 -25.65 4.62
C SER A 122 -5.31 -26.37 4.83
N SER A 123 -4.24 -25.96 4.14
CA SER A 123 -2.89 -26.54 4.33
C SER A 123 -2.30 -26.23 5.71
N LYS A 124 -2.66 -25.09 6.33
CA LYS A 124 -2.21 -24.74 7.68
C LYS A 124 -2.95 -25.46 8.79
N THR A 125 -4.20 -25.81 8.57
CA THR A 125 -5.08 -26.40 9.59
C THR A 125 -5.28 -27.89 9.43
N GLY A 126 -4.92 -28.46 8.27
CA GLY A 126 -5.20 -29.85 7.91
C GLY A 126 -6.70 -30.14 7.70
N LYS A 127 -7.55 -29.10 7.68
CA LYS A 127 -9.00 -29.22 7.53
C LYS A 127 -9.45 -28.45 6.30
N SER A 128 -10.45 -28.97 5.59
CA SER A 128 -11.12 -28.20 4.54
C SER A 128 -12.09 -27.17 5.13
N LEU A 129 -12.37 -26.09 4.37
CA LEU A 129 -13.29 -25.03 4.82
C LEU A 129 -14.68 -25.55 5.21
N GLY A 130 -15.18 -26.57 4.49
CA GLY A 130 -16.49 -27.16 4.78
C GLY A 130 -16.55 -27.97 6.08
N GLN A 131 -15.39 -28.33 6.64
CA GLN A 131 -15.28 -29.02 7.93
C GLN A 131 -15.10 -28.06 9.11
N MET A 132 -14.75 -26.80 8.84
CA MET A 132 -14.61 -25.78 9.89
C MET A 132 -15.95 -25.13 10.16
N ASP A 133 -16.30 -25.00 11.43
CA ASP A 133 -17.37 -24.10 11.80
C ASP A 133 -16.92 -22.63 11.64
N GLN A 134 -17.88 -21.70 11.66
CA GLN A 134 -17.60 -20.28 11.44
C GLN A 134 -16.77 -19.64 12.56
N THR A 135 -16.81 -20.20 13.77
CA THR A 135 -16.03 -19.73 14.93
C THR A 135 -14.58 -20.19 14.80
N GLU A 136 -14.36 -21.44 14.40
CA GLU A 136 -13.07 -22.02 14.08
C GLU A 136 -12.43 -21.28 12.91
N LEU A 137 -13.17 -21.04 11.84
CA LEU A 137 -12.69 -20.25 10.70
C LEU A 137 -12.26 -18.84 11.11
N THR A 138 -13.07 -18.17 11.94
CA THR A 138 -12.71 -16.85 12.47
C THR A 138 -11.43 -16.90 13.30
N GLN A 139 -11.27 -17.92 14.14
CA GLN A 139 -10.07 -18.09 14.95
C GLN A 139 -8.83 -18.32 14.07
N VAL A 140 -8.94 -19.19 13.07
CA VAL A 140 -7.88 -19.48 12.11
C VAL A 140 -7.44 -18.21 11.36
N LEU A 141 -8.39 -17.37 10.92
CA LEU A 141 -8.09 -16.07 10.29
C LEU A 141 -7.34 -15.14 11.24
N VAL A 142 -7.80 -15.05 12.50
CA VAL A 142 -7.18 -14.21 13.53
C VAL A 142 -5.76 -14.69 13.85
N ASP A 143 -5.52 -15.99 13.96
CA ASP A 143 -4.22 -16.56 14.33
C ASP A 143 -3.18 -16.45 13.20
N ASN A 144 -3.65 -16.44 11.96
CA ASN A 144 -2.78 -16.37 10.79
C ASN A 144 -2.64 -14.96 10.21
N ARG A 145 -3.29 -13.95 10.81
CA ARG A 145 -3.35 -12.58 10.28
C ARG A 145 -1.98 -11.92 10.04
N ASP A 146 -1.00 -12.27 10.87
CA ASP A 146 0.36 -11.69 10.86
C ASP A 146 1.34 -12.56 10.04
N ARG A 147 0.87 -13.63 9.40
CA ARG A 147 1.70 -14.51 8.56
C ARG A 147 2.03 -13.85 7.22
N TYR A 148 3.23 -14.13 6.72
CA TYR A 148 3.68 -13.63 5.42
C TYR A 148 2.70 -14.02 4.30
N GLY A 149 2.33 -13.03 3.49
CA GLY A 149 1.40 -13.21 2.36
C GLY A 149 -0.07 -13.31 2.74
N PHE A 150 -0.44 -13.37 4.04
CA PHE A 150 -1.85 -13.45 4.46
C PHE A 150 -2.68 -12.29 3.91
N SER A 151 -2.23 -11.04 4.11
CA SER A 151 -2.92 -9.85 3.64
C SER A 151 -3.19 -9.85 2.14
N GLN A 152 -2.23 -10.34 1.34
CA GLN A 152 -2.38 -10.43 -0.11
C GLN A 152 -3.42 -11.50 -0.49
N LYS A 153 -3.35 -12.68 0.15
CA LYS A 153 -4.30 -13.78 -0.06
C LYS A 153 -5.72 -13.40 0.32
N LEU A 154 -5.88 -12.75 1.46
CA LEU A 154 -7.17 -12.25 1.93
C LEU A 154 -7.72 -11.17 1.00
N SER A 155 -6.89 -10.19 0.61
CA SER A 155 -7.31 -9.14 -0.35
C SER A 155 -7.77 -9.73 -1.67
N HIS A 156 -7.06 -10.75 -2.18
CA HIS A 156 -7.43 -11.42 -3.42
C HIS A 156 -8.74 -12.19 -3.29
N HIS A 157 -8.92 -12.91 -2.17
CA HIS A 157 -10.16 -13.61 -1.88
C HIS A 157 -11.36 -12.65 -1.79
N LEU A 158 -11.19 -11.51 -1.12
CA LEU A 158 -12.24 -10.49 -1.00
C LEU A 158 -12.60 -9.80 -2.30
N LYS A 159 -11.75 -9.83 -3.33
CA LYS A 159 -12.14 -9.38 -4.68
C LYS A 159 -13.14 -10.33 -5.33
N LYS A 160 -13.07 -11.63 -5.02
CA LYS A 160 -13.98 -12.67 -5.53
C LYS A 160 -15.24 -12.76 -4.67
N ASP A 161 -15.10 -12.68 -3.35
CA ASP A 161 -16.19 -12.70 -2.37
C ASP A 161 -16.05 -11.55 -1.35
N PRO A 162 -16.55 -10.34 -1.69
CA PRO A 162 -16.46 -9.16 -0.81
C PRO A 162 -17.20 -9.31 0.52
N GLU A 163 -18.17 -10.22 0.59
CA GLU A 163 -19.03 -10.42 1.76
C GLU A 163 -18.48 -11.48 2.72
N PHE A 164 -17.36 -12.13 2.39
CA PHE A 164 -16.76 -13.21 3.19
C PHE A 164 -16.59 -12.84 4.67
N LEU A 165 -15.86 -11.75 4.96
CA LEU A 165 -15.65 -11.30 6.35
C LEU A 165 -16.93 -10.74 6.97
N PHE A 166 -17.77 -10.07 6.17
CA PHE A 166 -19.03 -9.54 6.65
C PHE A 166 -19.97 -10.65 7.14
N ASN A 167 -20.06 -11.74 6.39
CA ASN A 167 -20.86 -12.92 6.72
C ASN A 167 -20.39 -13.57 8.04
N LEU A 168 -19.09 -13.55 8.33
CA LEU A 168 -18.55 -14.05 9.60
C LEU A 168 -18.99 -13.18 10.78
N ILE A 169 -18.85 -11.86 10.66
CA ILE A 169 -19.19 -10.93 11.76
C ILE A 169 -20.69 -10.80 11.94
N ILE A 170 -21.50 -10.85 10.89
CA ILE A 170 -22.95 -10.66 11.01
C ILE A 170 -23.60 -11.87 11.69
N ARG A 171 -23.05 -13.08 11.54
CA ARG A 171 -23.65 -14.30 12.09
C ARG A 171 -23.41 -14.50 13.58
N SER A 172 -22.31 -13.95 14.13
CA SER A 172 -21.91 -14.19 15.51
C SER A 172 -21.30 -12.93 16.13
N GLU A 173 -21.83 -12.51 17.28
CA GLU A 173 -21.28 -11.41 18.08
C GLU A 173 -19.83 -11.69 18.49
N ARG A 174 -19.51 -12.94 18.87
CA ARG A 174 -18.13 -13.32 19.22
C ARG A 174 -17.18 -13.13 18.04
N ASN A 175 -17.62 -13.48 16.83
CA ASN A 175 -16.82 -13.29 15.63
C ASN A 175 -16.66 -11.81 15.28
N PHE A 176 -17.74 -11.02 15.44
CA PHE A 176 -17.69 -9.57 15.32
C PHE A 176 -16.64 -8.95 16.25
N ILE A 177 -16.68 -9.26 17.55
CA ILE A 177 -15.71 -8.75 18.53
C ILE A 177 -14.28 -9.18 18.18
N LYS A 178 -14.07 -10.45 17.82
CA LYS A 178 -12.74 -10.98 17.47
C LYS A 178 -12.15 -10.31 16.23
N ILE A 179 -12.95 -10.17 15.17
CA ILE A 179 -12.48 -9.58 13.90
C ILE A 179 -12.24 -8.08 14.07
N CYS A 180 -13.19 -7.34 14.67
CA CYS A 180 -13.10 -5.89 14.82
C CYS A 180 -11.94 -5.44 15.71
N ARG A 181 -11.57 -6.22 16.74
CA ARG A 181 -10.41 -5.91 17.60
C ARG A 181 -9.06 -6.11 16.92
N THR A 182 -9.02 -6.70 15.73
CA THR A 182 -7.78 -6.99 15.00
C THR A 182 -7.69 -6.16 13.74
N ARG A 183 -6.50 -6.17 13.09
CA ARG A 183 -6.30 -5.52 11.79
C ARG A 183 -7.20 -6.08 10.66
N LEU A 184 -7.91 -7.18 10.89
CA LEU A 184 -8.91 -7.68 9.95
C LEU A 184 -10.06 -6.69 9.74
N ILE A 185 -10.33 -5.80 10.70
CA ILE A 185 -11.31 -4.72 10.56
C ILE A 185 -11.03 -3.80 9.36
N LEU A 186 -9.76 -3.67 8.95
CA LEU A 186 -9.35 -2.81 7.85
C LEU A 186 -9.89 -3.29 6.50
N TYR A 187 -10.26 -4.56 6.39
CA TYR A 187 -10.82 -5.16 5.18
C TYR A 187 -12.34 -5.06 5.08
N LEU A 188 -13.01 -4.54 6.12
CA LEU A 188 -14.46 -4.31 6.13
C LEU A 188 -14.77 -2.88 5.73
N THR A 189 -15.88 -2.68 5.01
CA THR A 189 -16.38 -1.32 4.74
C THR A 189 -17.08 -0.73 5.96
N ASP A 190 -17.11 0.60 6.06
CA ASP A 190 -17.81 1.26 7.18
C ASP A 190 -19.31 0.92 7.20
N SER A 191 -19.92 0.72 6.02
CA SER A 191 -21.30 0.25 5.87
C SER A 191 -21.51 -1.16 6.43
N GLN A 192 -20.61 -2.10 6.14
CA GLN A 192 -20.63 -3.46 6.69
C GLN A 192 -20.48 -3.44 8.22
N ILE A 193 -19.57 -2.61 8.75
CA ILE A 193 -19.39 -2.46 10.20
C ILE A 193 -20.65 -1.89 10.85
N ALA A 194 -21.24 -0.82 10.28
CA ALA A 194 -22.46 -0.22 10.80
C ALA A 194 -23.63 -1.23 10.87
N LYS A 195 -23.81 -2.07 9.84
CA LYS A 195 -24.81 -3.15 9.85
C LYS A 195 -24.54 -4.17 10.95
N ALA A 196 -23.28 -4.56 11.15
CA ALA A 196 -22.90 -5.50 12.20
C ALA A 196 -23.13 -4.92 13.60
N ILE A 197 -22.81 -3.65 13.80
CA ILE A 197 -23.09 -2.92 15.05
C ILE A 197 -24.58 -2.96 15.35
N ILE A 198 -25.43 -2.54 14.40
CA ILE A 198 -26.89 -2.52 14.63
C ILE A 198 -27.43 -3.91 14.97
N LYS A 199 -26.91 -4.95 14.31
CA LYS A 199 -27.33 -6.33 14.58
C LYS A 199 -26.98 -6.82 15.99
N HIS A 200 -25.78 -6.49 16.48
CA HIS A 200 -25.28 -6.95 17.79
C HIS A 200 -25.54 -5.94 18.92
N THR A 201 -26.01 -4.73 18.61
CA THR A 201 -26.38 -3.73 19.60
C THR A 201 -27.34 -4.27 20.67
N PRO A 202 -28.42 -5.03 20.35
CA PRO A 202 -29.34 -5.56 21.35
C PRO A 202 -28.69 -6.49 22.38
N THR A 203 -27.59 -7.17 22.04
CA THR A 203 -26.89 -8.08 22.97
C THR A 203 -25.82 -7.36 23.79
N LEU A 204 -25.29 -6.23 23.29
CA LEU A 204 -24.30 -5.40 23.98
C LEU A 204 -24.91 -4.46 25.04
N ILE A 205 -26.23 -4.22 25.01
CA ILE A 205 -26.91 -3.33 25.97
C ILE A 205 -27.29 -4.06 27.24
N HIS A 206 -26.92 -3.46 28.38
CA HIS A 206 -27.36 -3.93 29.70
C HIS A 206 -28.72 -3.31 30.05
N ARG A 207 -29.80 -4.11 29.96
CA ARG A 207 -31.20 -3.69 30.22
C ARG A 207 -31.50 -3.11 31.62
N ARG A 208 -30.53 -3.07 32.54
CA ARG A 208 -30.72 -2.65 33.94
C ARG A 208 -30.30 -1.20 34.26
N LYS A 209 -29.79 -0.45 33.29
CA LYS A 209 -29.28 0.93 33.48
C LYS A 209 -30.24 1.99 32.90
N GLU A 210 -30.07 3.25 33.31
CA GLU A 210 -30.77 4.39 32.73
C GLU A 210 -30.41 4.59 31.25
N SER A 211 -31.35 5.12 30.45
CA SER A 211 -31.25 5.13 28.98
C SER A 211 -30.01 5.86 28.44
N LEU A 212 -29.57 6.95 29.10
CA LEU A 212 -28.41 7.74 28.67
C LEU A 212 -27.08 7.11 29.11
N GLU A 213 -27.00 6.50 30.29
CA GLU A 213 -25.80 5.76 30.72
C GLU A 213 -25.59 4.49 29.88
N GLN A 214 -26.67 3.88 29.40
CA GLN A 214 -26.61 2.78 28.44
C GLN A 214 -25.99 3.22 27.11
N VAL A 215 -26.36 4.40 26.61
CA VAL A 215 -25.79 4.97 25.39
C VAL A 215 -24.29 5.17 25.58
N GLU A 216 -23.86 5.81 26.66
CA GLU A 216 -22.44 6.09 26.91
C GLU A 216 -21.61 4.81 27.05
N GLN A 217 -22.09 3.84 27.84
CA GLN A 217 -21.41 2.56 28.00
C GLN A 217 -21.33 1.79 26.68
N LEU A 218 -22.38 1.81 25.86
CA LEU A 218 -22.38 1.16 24.56
C LEU A 218 -21.36 1.82 23.62
N ILE A 219 -21.34 3.14 23.54
CA ILE A 219 -20.39 3.87 22.69
C ILE A 219 -18.95 3.58 23.13
N HIS A 220 -18.68 3.56 24.44
CA HIS A 220 -17.36 3.22 24.94
C HIS A 220 -16.97 1.78 24.57
N THR A 221 -17.85 0.81 24.80
CA THR A 221 -17.63 -0.60 24.45
C THR A 221 -17.42 -0.79 22.95
N LEU A 222 -18.20 -0.11 22.12
CA LEU A 222 -18.06 -0.16 20.66
C LEU A 222 -16.74 0.46 20.21
N ASN A 223 -16.32 1.59 20.78
CA ASN A 223 -15.02 2.18 20.45
C ASN A 223 -13.85 1.27 20.84
N ASP A 224 -13.96 0.53 21.96
CA ASP A 224 -12.95 -0.47 22.34
C ASP A 224 -12.91 -1.66 21.38
N ILE A 225 -14.07 -2.06 20.84
CA ILE A 225 -14.15 -3.11 19.83
C ILE A 225 -13.63 -2.64 18.46
N LEU A 226 -13.94 -1.41 18.06
CA LEU A 226 -13.64 -0.83 16.75
C LEU A 226 -12.20 -0.30 16.61
N SER A 227 -11.25 -0.86 17.36
CA SER A 227 -9.85 -0.41 17.41
C SER A 227 -9.16 -0.35 16.02
N ASN A 228 -7.93 0.17 15.97
CA ASN A 228 -7.14 0.39 14.73
C ASN A 228 -7.60 1.60 13.89
N GLY A 229 -7.94 2.71 14.54
CA GLY A 229 -8.26 3.98 13.88
C GLY A 229 -9.70 4.12 13.41
N ARG A 230 -10.57 3.17 13.75
CA ARG A 230 -12.02 3.32 13.62
C ARG A 230 -12.64 3.63 14.99
N SER A 231 -13.79 4.28 14.95
CA SER A 231 -14.59 4.67 16.12
C SER A 231 -16.00 4.99 15.66
N ILE A 232 -16.96 5.04 16.57
CA ILE A 232 -18.32 5.46 16.24
C ILE A 232 -18.33 6.88 15.63
N SER A 233 -17.48 7.79 16.12
CA SER A 233 -17.38 9.14 15.56
C SER A 233 -16.88 9.14 14.11
N THR A 234 -15.94 8.25 13.75
CA THR A 234 -15.50 8.11 12.35
C THR A 234 -16.59 7.50 11.47
N LEU A 235 -17.34 6.51 11.97
CA LEU A 235 -18.45 5.89 11.22
C LEU A 235 -19.61 6.87 10.99
N LEU A 236 -19.93 7.71 11.97
CA LEU A 236 -20.97 8.74 11.85
C LEU A 236 -20.60 9.89 10.89
N ARG A 237 -19.31 10.04 10.54
CA ARG A 237 -18.86 10.99 9.50
C ARG A 237 -18.97 10.42 8.09
N ASN A 238 -19.04 9.09 7.95
CA ASN A 238 -19.14 8.43 6.66
C ASN A 238 -20.59 8.50 6.13
N ALA A 239 -20.76 8.91 4.87
CA ALA A 239 -22.05 9.08 4.23
C ALA A 239 -22.89 7.80 4.13
N GLU A 240 -22.26 6.63 4.04
CA GLU A 240 -22.95 5.34 3.92
C GLU A 240 -23.26 4.71 5.27
N ALA A 241 -22.36 4.86 6.25
CA ALA A 241 -22.52 4.25 7.57
C ALA A 241 -23.45 5.04 8.49
N LYS A 242 -23.41 6.38 8.42
CA LYS A 242 -24.29 7.28 9.19
C LYS A 242 -25.79 6.92 9.09
N PRO A 243 -26.41 6.82 7.91
CA PRO A 243 -27.85 6.54 7.80
C PRO A 243 -28.21 5.11 8.27
N ILE A 244 -27.24 4.21 8.38
CA ILE A 244 -27.46 2.86 8.93
C ILE A 244 -27.48 2.92 10.45
N LEU A 245 -26.52 3.64 11.05
CA LEU A 245 -26.45 3.81 12.50
C LEU A 245 -27.65 4.60 13.05
N GLU A 246 -28.06 5.64 12.34
CA GLU A 246 -29.22 6.48 12.70
C GLU A 246 -30.53 5.69 12.75
N ARG A 247 -30.66 4.53 12.09
CA ARG A 247 -31.88 3.71 12.20
C ARG A 247 -32.15 3.19 13.61
N SER A 248 -31.13 3.17 14.48
CA SER A 248 -31.30 2.74 15.87
C SER A 248 -31.56 3.95 16.78
N PRO A 249 -32.56 3.87 17.67
CA PRO A 249 -32.91 4.95 18.59
C PRO A 249 -31.77 5.35 19.53
N ILE A 250 -30.80 4.46 19.74
CA ILE A 250 -29.65 4.69 20.62
C ILE A 250 -28.66 5.68 20.00
N PHE A 251 -28.43 5.59 18.68
CA PHE A 251 -27.56 6.54 18.00
C PHE A 251 -28.27 7.88 17.78
N HIS A 252 -29.61 7.90 17.68
CA HIS A 252 -30.37 9.15 17.79
C HIS A 252 -30.21 9.82 19.16
N ALA A 253 -30.28 9.06 20.25
CA ALA A 253 -30.03 9.58 21.59
C ALA A 253 -28.59 10.11 21.74
N TYR A 254 -27.59 9.44 21.17
CA TYR A 254 -26.20 9.92 21.13
C TYR A 254 -26.02 11.23 20.36
N LEU A 255 -26.77 11.44 19.28
CA LEU A 255 -26.72 12.65 18.46
C LEU A 255 -27.58 13.80 19.01
N SER A 256 -28.44 13.53 19.99
CA SER A 256 -29.35 14.50 20.59
C SER A 256 -28.62 15.61 21.34
N GLU A 257 -29.25 16.79 21.40
CA GLU A 257 -28.72 17.94 22.14
C GLU A 257 -28.62 17.67 23.65
N GLU A 258 -29.49 16.83 24.20
CA GLU A 258 -29.44 16.42 25.61
C GLU A 258 -28.11 15.73 25.97
N TYR A 259 -27.61 14.87 25.09
CA TYR A 259 -26.32 14.21 25.27
C TYR A 259 -25.15 15.19 25.12
N LYS A 260 -25.19 16.09 24.13
CA LYS A 260 -24.14 17.11 23.90
C LYS A 260 -24.03 18.10 25.06
N ASN A 261 -25.16 18.51 25.64
CA ASN A 261 -25.21 19.47 26.73
C ASN A 261 -24.59 18.91 28.03
N ARG A 262 -24.75 17.62 28.33
CA ARG A 262 -24.15 16.99 29.54
C ARG A 262 -22.62 17.03 29.52
N HIS A 263 -22.01 16.90 28.35
CA HIS A 263 -20.55 16.99 28.20
C HIS A 263 -20.05 18.44 28.26
N GLN A 264 -20.86 19.43 27.85
CA GLN A 264 -20.53 20.85 28.04
C GLN A 264 -20.57 21.25 29.54
N TYR A 265 -21.55 20.78 30.30
CA TYR A 265 -21.63 21.04 31.76
C TYR A 265 -20.55 20.29 32.57
N SER A 266 -20.11 19.11 32.13
CA SER A 266 -19.03 18.34 32.79
C SER A 266 -17.64 18.98 32.58
N VAL A 267 -17.41 19.63 31.43
CA VAL A 267 -16.14 20.35 31.16
C VAL A 267 -16.05 21.67 31.93
N ASN A 268 -17.17 22.39 32.08
CA ASN A 268 -17.20 23.67 32.82
C ASN A 268 -17.15 23.53 34.35
N SER A 269 -17.38 22.33 34.90
CA SER A 269 -17.28 22.06 36.35
C SER A 269 -15.89 21.60 36.81
N LYS A 270 -14.92 21.44 35.89
CA LYS A 270 -13.52 21.13 36.20
C LYS A 270 -12.56 22.32 36.08
N THR A 271 -13.07 23.53 35.83
CA THR A 271 -12.31 24.77 35.93
C THR A 271 -12.47 25.31 37.36
N ILE A 272 -11.46 25.07 38.18
CA ILE A 272 -11.33 25.60 39.54
C ILE A 272 -11.42 27.14 39.48
N PRO A 273 -12.20 27.83 40.34
CA PRO A 273 -12.12 29.27 40.43
C PRO A 273 -10.77 29.66 41.03
N GLU A 274 -10.05 30.56 40.35
CA GLU A 274 -8.92 31.28 40.91
C GLU A 274 -9.31 31.88 42.26
N GLN A 275 -8.65 31.43 43.34
CA GLN A 275 -8.71 32.13 44.61
C GLN A 275 -7.95 33.44 44.45
N GLU A 276 -8.69 34.55 44.40
CA GLU A 276 -8.17 35.89 44.60
C GLU A 276 -7.49 35.96 45.97
N ASN A 277 -6.17 36.19 45.96
CA ASN A 277 -5.39 36.51 47.16
C ASN A 277 -5.73 37.95 47.60
N GLU A 278 -6.77 38.12 48.42
CA GLU A 278 -6.98 39.35 49.18
C GLU A 278 -5.90 39.48 50.26
N SER A 279 -4.98 40.42 50.03
CA SER A 279 -3.91 40.80 50.94
C SER A 279 -4.49 41.64 52.09
N LEU A 280 -4.75 41.01 53.22
CA LEU A 280 -5.05 41.69 54.49
C LEU A 280 -3.80 42.40 55.01
N LYS A 281 -3.77 43.73 54.89
CA LYS A 281 -3.01 44.61 55.80
C LYS A 281 -3.75 44.69 57.13
N PRO A 282 -3.01 44.74 58.24
CA PRO A 282 -3.39 45.67 59.31
C PRO A 282 -2.20 46.54 59.72
N GLY A 283 -2.40 47.84 59.63
CA GLY A 283 -1.64 48.83 60.40
C GLY A 283 -2.60 49.45 61.40
N LEU A 284 -2.35 49.20 62.69
CA LEU A 284 -2.43 50.11 63.83
C LEU A 284 -1.93 49.38 65.07
#